data_AF-A0A067S6Z5-F1
#
_entry.id   AF-A0A067S6Z5-F1
#
_cell.length_a   1.000
_cell.length_b   1.000
_cell.length_c   1.000
_cell.angle_alpha   90.00
_cell.angle_beta   90.00
_cell.angle_gamma   90.00
#
_symmetry.space_group_name_H-M   'P 1'
#
loop_
_entity.id
_entity.type
_entity.pdbx_description
1 polymer ?
#
loop_
_entity_poly.entity_id
_entity_poly.type
_entity_poly.pdbx_seq_one_letter_code
_entity_poly.pdbx_strand_id
1 'polypeptide(L)'
;MPKIRHRPEYPKLKEEKGADPGSENKGGCRKYYSRYSPKKLAGGIMVAWCTHSISYGFHCIPLAEGRNDVFSALYTRWERAPKVIVYDFACALQPYCMLREPEFFQDTLFVIDAFHAPDHTKCCDSSFLTTYEATDPRLLRLNSSAGECGNGGLTRIRKSIRYMGQDQAIVYTKVFLSIWNRLRIKGIDIL
;
A
#
# COMPACT_ATOMS: atom_id res chain seq x y z
N MET A 1 -12.64 8.49 12.71
CA MET A 1 -12.00 7.35 12.02
C MET A 1 -13.11 6.52 11.40
N PRO A 2 -13.00 6.03 10.17
CA PRO A 2 -13.99 5.11 9.61
C PRO A 2 -14.13 3.90 10.54
N LYS A 3 -15.36 3.38 10.69
CA LYS A 3 -15.64 2.19 11.51
C LYS A 3 -14.76 1.05 11.04
N ILE A 4 -14.06 0.40 11.98
CA ILE A 4 -13.29 -0.81 11.68
C ILE A 4 -14.29 -1.89 11.29
N ARG A 5 -14.21 -2.36 10.05
CA ARG A 5 -15.01 -3.51 9.61
C ARG A 5 -14.27 -4.79 9.99
N HIS A 6 -15.02 -5.79 10.45
CA HIS A 6 -14.47 -7.12 10.61
C HIS A 6 -14.20 -7.72 9.23
N ARG A 7 -13.00 -8.28 9.07
CA ARG A 7 -12.62 -9.00 7.85
C ARG A 7 -13.30 -10.38 7.86
N PRO A 8 -13.93 -10.81 6.76
CA PRO A 8 -14.45 -12.17 6.61
C PRO A 8 -13.34 -13.21 6.65
N GLU A 9 -13.68 -14.39 7.15
CA GLU A 9 -12.82 -15.56 7.03
C GLU A 9 -13.09 -16.24 5.69
N TYR A 10 -12.04 -16.80 5.08
CA TYR A 10 -12.14 -17.53 3.81
C TYR A 10 -11.71 -18.99 4.00
N PRO A 11 -12.54 -19.86 4.62
CA PRO A 11 -12.13 -21.23 4.99
C PRO A 11 -11.66 -22.08 3.81
N LYS A 12 -12.17 -21.80 2.62
CA LYS A 12 -11.84 -22.52 1.38
C LYS A 12 -10.57 -22.00 0.70
N LEU A 13 -10.07 -20.84 1.10
CA LEU A 13 -8.81 -20.30 0.61
C LEU A 13 -7.72 -20.66 1.61
N LYS A 14 -6.63 -21.27 1.13
CA LYS A 14 -5.45 -21.44 1.98
C LYS A 14 -4.87 -20.05 2.27
N GLU A 15 -4.91 -19.62 3.53
CA GLU A 15 -4.14 -18.45 3.94
C GLU A 15 -2.66 -18.83 3.90
N GLU A 16 -1.90 -18.21 3.00
CA GLU A 16 -0.45 -18.39 2.96
C GLU A 16 0.13 -17.81 4.25
N LYS A 17 0.54 -18.70 5.17
CA LYS A 17 1.24 -18.33 6.39
C LYS A 17 2.70 -18.03 6.03
N GLY A 18 3.04 -16.78 5.77
CA GLY A 18 4.41 -16.35 5.50
C GLY A 18 4.50 -15.01 4.76
N ALA A 19 5.71 -14.48 4.62
CA ALA A 19 5.98 -13.48 3.60
C ALA A 19 5.58 -14.08 2.24
N ASP A 20 4.86 -13.32 1.40
CA ASP A 20 4.51 -13.77 0.05
C ASP A 20 5.80 -14.25 -0.62
N PRO A 21 5.97 -15.56 -0.90
CA PRO A 21 7.11 -16.01 -1.66
C PRO A 21 6.93 -15.37 -3.02
N GLY A 22 7.78 -14.41 -3.37
CA GLY A 22 7.83 -13.86 -4.71
C GLY A 22 7.98 -15.06 -5.63
N SER A 23 6.88 -15.43 -6.32
CA SER A 23 6.61 -16.79 -6.77
C SER A 23 7.86 -17.47 -7.35
N GLU A 24 8.48 -18.39 -6.60
CA GLU A 24 9.76 -18.99 -7.02
C GLU A 24 9.59 -19.89 -8.26
N ASN A 25 8.37 -20.27 -8.66
CA ASN A 25 8.16 -21.25 -9.73
C ASN A 25 7.14 -20.89 -10.83
N LYS A 26 6.63 -19.65 -10.94
CA LYS A 26 5.71 -19.28 -12.04
C LYS A 26 5.83 -17.83 -12.47
N GLY A 27 6.95 -17.44 -13.08
CA GLY A 27 7.03 -16.22 -13.92
C GLY A 27 6.60 -14.88 -13.29
N GLY A 28 6.35 -14.79 -11.98
CA GLY A 28 5.72 -13.66 -11.34
C GLY A 28 6.64 -12.45 -11.19
N CYS A 29 6.01 -11.30 -10.98
CA CYS A 29 6.68 -10.02 -10.81
C CYS A 29 7.63 -10.04 -9.60
N ARG A 30 8.88 -9.65 -9.85
CA ARG A 30 9.96 -9.66 -8.85
C ARG A 30 10.09 -8.29 -8.21
N LYS A 31 9.17 -7.91 -7.31
CA LYS A 31 9.44 -6.78 -6.39
C LYS A 31 10.56 -7.21 -5.45
N TYR A 32 11.80 -6.78 -5.70
CA TYR A 32 12.95 -6.79 -4.76
C TYR A 32 13.12 -8.01 -3.83
N TYR A 33 12.71 -9.22 -4.23
CA TYR A 33 12.88 -10.42 -3.42
C TYR A 33 14.37 -10.63 -3.10
N SER A 34 15.25 -10.35 -4.06
CA SER A 34 16.71 -10.43 -3.87
C SER A 34 17.30 -9.40 -2.90
N ARG A 35 16.69 -8.22 -2.72
CA ARG A 35 17.24 -7.14 -1.85
C ARG A 35 16.73 -7.24 -0.41
N TYR A 36 15.56 -7.82 -0.21
CA TYR A 36 14.88 -7.89 1.09
C TYR A 36 14.79 -9.32 1.67
N SER A 37 14.81 -10.39 0.86
CA SER A 37 14.74 -11.78 1.35
C SER A 37 15.93 -12.25 2.21
N PRO A 38 17.19 -11.75 2.09
CA PRO A 38 18.27 -12.23 2.95
C PRO A 38 18.20 -11.69 4.38
N LYS A 39 17.50 -10.57 4.58
CA LYS A 39 17.35 -9.94 5.88
C LYS A 39 15.92 -10.19 6.31
N LYS A 40 15.72 -11.07 7.30
CA LYS A 40 14.46 -11.23 8.05
C LYS A 40 13.99 -9.85 8.53
N LEU A 41 13.32 -9.08 7.67
CA LEU A 41 12.98 -7.71 7.99
C LEU A 41 11.82 -7.78 8.96
N ALA A 42 12.08 -7.21 10.14
CA ALA A 42 11.06 -6.92 11.12
C ALA A 42 9.94 -6.10 10.48
N GLY A 43 8.74 -6.25 11.02
CA GLY A 43 7.54 -5.52 10.62
C GLY A 43 7.73 -4.02 10.34
N GLY A 44 6.76 -3.45 9.63
CA GLY A 44 6.79 -2.08 9.15
C GLY A 44 5.48 -1.32 9.34
N ILE A 45 5.39 -0.17 8.70
CA ILE A 45 4.18 0.64 8.65
C ILE A 45 3.90 0.93 7.18
N MET A 46 2.69 0.59 6.73
CA MET A 46 2.18 1.00 5.44
C MET A 46 1.26 2.20 5.65
N VAL A 47 1.53 3.31 4.99
CA VAL A 47 0.69 4.52 5.07
C VAL A 47 -0.11 4.67 3.79
N ALA A 48 -1.41 4.92 3.94
CA ALA A 48 -2.29 5.21 2.82
C ALA A 48 -2.29 6.72 2.55
N TRP A 49 -1.86 7.10 1.35
CA TRP A 49 -1.74 8.49 0.93
C TRP A 49 -2.78 8.84 -0.13
N CYS A 50 -3.22 10.09 -0.14
CA CYS A 50 -3.93 10.66 -1.28
C CYS A 50 -2.95 11.32 -2.26
N THR A 51 -3.43 11.70 -3.44
CA THR A 51 -2.64 12.39 -4.48
C THR A 51 -2.07 13.75 -4.04
N HIS A 52 -2.62 14.36 -3.00
CA HIS A 52 -2.14 15.61 -2.40
C HIS A 52 -1.10 15.38 -1.28
N SER A 53 -0.59 14.15 -1.12
CA SER A 53 0.31 13.75 -0.03
C SER A 53 -0.29 13.95 1.36
N ILE A 54 -1.60 13.82 1.50
CA ILE A 54 -2.31 13.77 2.79
C ILE A 54 -2.48 12.29 3.16
N SER A 55 -2.09 11.93 4.39
CA SER A 55 -2.24 10.57 4.91
C SER A 55 -3.68 10.33 5.36
N TYR A 56 -4.32 9.29 4.83
CA TYR A 56 -5.60 8.79 5.33
C TYR A 56 -5.45 7.98 6.63
N GLY A 57 -4.28 7.38 6.82
CA GLY A 57 -3.98 6.54 7.97
C GLY A 57 -2.89 5.55 7.65
N PHE A 58 -2.64 4.63 8.59
CA PHE A 58 -1.57 3.64 8.46
C PHE A 58 -2.00 2.27 8.99
N HIS A 59 -1.29 1.25 8.51
CA HIS A 59 -1.44 -0.14 8.90
C HIS A 59 -0.09 -0.65 9.42
N CYS A 60 -0.09 -1.23 10.63
CA CYS A 60 1.10 -1.86 11.19
C CYS A 60 1.24 -3.27 10.63
N ILE A 61 2.39 -3.55 10.01
CA ILE A 61 2.73 -4.85 9.45
C ILE A 61 3.64 -5.54 10.46
N PRO A 62 3.26 -6.67 11.07
CA PRO A 62 4.05 -7.28 12.14
C PRO A 62 5.27 -8.06 11.64
N LEU A 63 5.21 -8.62 10.43
CA LEU A 63 6.25 -9.53 9.91
C LEU A 63 6.82 -9.03 8.58
N ALA A 64 6.12 -9.25 7.48
CA ALA A 64 6.55 -8.84 6.15
C ALA A 64 5.36 -8.29 5.39
N GLU A 65 5.59 -7.22 4.63
CA GLU A 65 4.57 -6.64 3.77
C GLU A 65 4.18 -7.63 2.67
N GLY A 66 2.91 -8.03 2.65
CA GLY A 66 2.34 -8.85 1.59
C GLY A 66 1.02 -8.30 1.07
N ARG A 67 0.44 -9.00 0.09
CA ARG A 67 -0.90 -8.68 -0.45
C ARG A 67 -1.96 -8.69 0.65
N ASN A 68 -1.78 -9.55 1.65
CA ASN A 68 -2.67 -9.71 2.79
C ASN A 68 -2.79 -8.45 3.65
N ASP A 69 -1.69 -7.75 3.93
CA ASP A 69 -1.70 -6.53 4.75
C ASP A 69 -2.43 -5.40 4.02
N VAL A 70 -2.14 -5.22 2.74
CA VAL A 70 -2.78 -4.20 1.90
C VAL A 70 -4.28 -4.47 1.77
N PHE A 71 -4.65 -5.71 1.46
CA PHE A 71 -6.05 -6.14 1.42
C PHE A 71 -6.75 -5.87 2.76
N SER A 72 -6.12 -6.25 3.87
CA SER A 72 -6.68 -6.04 5.22
C SER A 72 -6.89 -4.57 5.51
N ALA A 73 -5.92 -3.72 5.17
CA ALA A 73 -6.03 -2.28 5.35
C ALA A 73 -7.17 -1.70 4.51
N LEU A 74 -7.27 -2.07 3.22
CA LEU A 74 -8.32 -1.58 2.34
C LEU A 74 -9.71 -2.01 2.83
N TYR A 75 -9.90 -3.30 3.07
CA TYR A 75 -11.22 -3.83 3.41
C TYR A 75 -11.71 -3.38 4.79
N THR A 76 -10.82 -3.34 5.78
CA THR A 76 -11.23 -3.02 7.17
C THR A 76 -11.40 -1.53 7.43
N ARG A 77 -10.81 -0.66 6.58
CA ARG A 77 -10.79 0.80 6.80
C ARG A 77 -11.67 1.58 5.83
N TRP A 78 -12.01 1.03 4.67
CA TRP A 78 -12.91 1.66 3.72
C TRP A 78 -14.30 1.03 3.74
N GLU A 79 -15.32 1.88 3.80
CA GLU A 79 -16.72 1.44 3.63
C GLU A 79 -16.99 1.02 2.19
N ARG A 80 -16.40 1.73 1.22
CA ARG A 80 -16.40 1.42 -0.20
C ARG A 80 -14.97 1.47 -0.73
N ALA A 81 -14.59 0.50 -1.55
CA ALA A 81 -13.24 0.46 -2.09
C ALA A 81 -12.89 1.76 -2.84
N PRO A 82 -11.64 2.25 -2.75
CA PRO A 82 -11.18 3.35 -3.58
C PRO A 82 -11.36 3.02 -5.07
N LYS A 83 -11.78 4.00 -5.87
CA LYS A 83 -11.93 3.80 -7.34
C LYS A 83 -10.62 3.46 -8.04
N VAL A 84 -9.52 3.98 -7.50
CA VAL A 84 -8.17 3.78 -8.04
C VAL A 84 -7.24 3.50 -6.88
N ILE A 85 -6.45 2.44 -7.00
CA ILE A 85 -5.41 2.06 -6.06
C ILE A 85 -4.09 2.02 -6.84
N VAL A 86 -3.18 2.91 -6.44
CA VAL A 86 -1.80 2.93 -6.94
C VAL A 86 -0.93 2.23 -5.91
N TYR A 87 -0.27 1.15 -6.31
CA TYR A 87 0.56 0.33 -5.42
C TYR A 87 1.62 -0.43 -6.22
N ASP A 88 2.86 -0.47 -5.74
CA ASP A 88 3.97 -1.08 -6.47
C ASP A 88 3.66 -2.54 -6.84
N PHE A 89 2.99 -3.29 -5.95
CA PHE A 89 2.64 -4.70 -6.19
C PHE A 89 1.16 -4.90 -6.59
N ALA A 90 0.56 -3.89 -7.23
CA ALA A 90 -0.84 -3.91 -7.68
C ALA A 90 -1.19 -5.11 -8.56
N CYS A 91 -0.27 -5.54 -9.43
CA CYS A 91 -0.46 -6.66 -10.35
C CYS A 91 -0.81 -7.99 -9.65
N ALA A 92 -0.32 -8.20 -8.43
CA ALA A 92 -0.62 -9.40 -7.65
C ALA A 92 -1.67 -9.13 -6.57
N LEU A 93 -1.83 -7.87 -6.15
CA LEU A 93 -2.88 -7.45 -5.23
C LEU A 93 -4.27 -7.55 -5.87
N GLN A 94 -4.44 -7.11 -7.12
CA GLN A 94 -5.73 -7.16 -7.81
C GLN A 94 -6.36 -8.55 -7.81
N PRO A 95 -5.71 -9.62 -8.33
CA PRO A 95 -6.31 -10.96 -8.30
C PRO A 95 -6.53 -11.47 -6.87
N TYR A 96 -5.67 -11.08 -5.93
CA TYR A 96 -5.83 -11.42 -4.52
C TYR A 96 -7.12 -10.83 -3.91
N CYS A 97 -7.40 -9.56 -4.22
CA CYS A 97 -8.60 -8.83 -3.80
C CYS A 97 -9.86 -9.40 -4.47
N MET A 98 -9.83 -9.57 -5.80
CA MET A 98 -10.97 -10.07 -6.58
C MET A 98 -11.37 -11.51 -6.22
N LEU A 99 -10.41 -12.36 -5.84
CA LEU A 99 -10.69 -13.73 -5.39
C LEU A 99 -11.44 -13.77 -4.05
N ARG A 100 -11.27 -12.76 -3.21
CA ARG A 100 -11.81 -12.71 -1.84
C ARG A 100 -13.10 -11.92 -1.75
N GLU A 101 -13.07 -10.70 -2.28
CA GLU A 101 -14.14 -9.72 -2.12
C GLU A 101 -14.48 -9.06 -3.46
N PRO A 102 -14.95 -9.83 -4.46
CA PRO A 102 -15.20 -9.32 -5.81
C PRO A 102 -16.22 -8.17 -5.81
N GLU A 103 -17.30 -8.28 -5.05
CA GLU A 103 -18.34 -7.23 -4.97
C GLU A 103 -17.78 -5.92 -4.39
N PHE A 104 -16.88 -6.00 -3.41
CA PHE A 104 -16.27 -4.81 -2.81
C PHE A 104 -15.31 -4.11 -3.76
N PHE A 105 -14.55 -4.87 -4.56
CA PHE A 105 -13.50 -4.36 -5.45
C PHE A 105 -13.89 -4.25 -6.93
N GLN A 106 -15.13 -4.60 -7.31
CA GLN A 106 -15.58 -4.63 -8.71
C GLN A 106 -15.33 -3.33 -9.48
N ASP A 107 -15.46 -2.18 -8.81
CA ASP A 107 -15.31 -0.84 -9.39
C ASP A 107 -13.92 -0.22 -9.09
N THR A 108 -12.95 -1.04 -8.69
CA THR A 108 -11.61 -0.60 -8.30
C THR A 108 -10.59 -0.89 -9.39
N LEU A 109 -9.96 0.16 -9.90
CA LEU A 109 -8.81 0.05 -10.78
C LEU A 109 -7.52 -0.10 -9.94
N PHE A 110 -6.78 -1.18 -10.18
CA PHE A 110 -5.47 -1.42 -9.57
C PHE A 110 -4.37 -1.14 -10.58
N VAL A 111 -3.44 -0.26 -10.23
CA VAL A 111 -2.33 0.15 -11.11
C VAL A 111 -1.01 0.20 -10.34
N ILE A 112 0.05 -0.20 -11.02
CA ILE A 112 1.43 -0.15 -10.54
C ILE A 112 1.86 1.32 -10.50
N ASP A 113 2.53 1.69 -9.44
CA ASP A 113 3.16 3.02 -9.34
C ASP A 113 4.19 3.21 -10.46
N ALA A 114 4.13 4.36 -11.14
CA ALA A 114 4.97 4.69 -12.28
C ALA A 114 6.46 4.65 -11.96
N PHE A 115 6.87 4.97 -10.72
CA PHE A 115 8.28 4.85 -10.29
C PHE A 115 8.77 3.41 -10.26
N HIS A 116 7.87 2.48 -9.97
CA HIS A 116 8.15 1.06 -9.83
C HIS A 116 7.84 0.27 -11.11
N ALA A 117 7.18 0.87 -12.10
CA ALA A 117 6.84 0.25 -13.37
C ALA A 117 8.04 -0.42 -14.09
N PRO A 118 9.27 0.15 -14.11
CA PRO A 118 10.42 -0.50 -14.76
C PRO A 118 10.78 -1.87 -14.15
N ASP A 119 10.48 -2.09 -12.87
CA ASP A 119 10.77 -3.36 -12.18
C ASP A 119 9.77 -4.47 -12.57
N HIS A 120 8.72 -4.15 -13.32
CA HIS A 120 7.59 -5.03 -13.64
C HIS A 120 7.63 -5.63 -15.05
N THR A 121 8.76 -6.24 -15.45
CA THR A 121 8.99 -6.72 -16.84
C THR A 121 8.08 -7.85 -17.34
N LYS A 122 7.32 -8.52 -16.48
CA LYS A 122 6.44 -9.65 -16.83
C LYS A 122 4.96 -9.42 -16.50
N CYS A 123 4.61 -8.20 -16.12
CA CYS A 123 3.23 -7.84 -15.82
C CYS A 123 2.46 -7.52 -17.09
N CYS A 124 1.14 -7.71 -17.06
CA CYS A 124 0.26 -7.29 -18.14
C CYS A 124 0.20 -5.76 -18.22
N ASP A 125 0.10 -5.21 -19.43
CA ASP A 125 -0.02 -3.76 -19.68
C ASP A 125 -1.20 -3.14 -18.92
N SER A 126 -2.27 -3.91 -18.68
CA SER A 126 -3.43 -3.49 -17.89
C SER A 126 -3.12 -3.23 -16.41
N SER A 127 -1.95 -3.61 -15.90
CA SER A 127 -1.52 -3.31 -14.54
C SER A 127 -0.76 -1.98 -14.44
N PHE A 128 -0.39 -1.33 -15.55
CA PHE A 128 0.42 -0.11 -15.50
C PHE A 128 -0.44 1.15 -15.58
N LEU A 129 -0.12 2.14 -14.76
CA LEU A 129 -0.80 3.44 -14.78
C LEU A 129 -0.71 4.11 -16.16
N THR A 130 0.47 4.06 -16.79
CA THR A 130 0.77 4.67 -18.10
C THR A 130 -0.15 4.21 -19.22
N THR A 131 -0.59 2.95 -19.19
CA THR A 131 -1.56 2.39 -20.16
C THR A 131 -2.88 3.15 -20.15
N TYR A 132 -3.30 3.63 -18.97
CA TYR A 132 -4.57 4.34 -18.81
C TYR A 132 -4.45 5.86 -18.92
N GLU A 133 -3.25 6.43 -18.81
CA GLU A 133 -3.03 7.88 -18.93
C GLU A 133 -3.48 8.42 -20.30
N ALA A 134 -3.36 7.61 -21.35
CA ALA A 134 -3.79 7.95 -22.70
C ALA A 134 -5.33 7.97 -22.88
N THR A 135 -6.07 7.27 -22.01
CA THR A 135 -7.52 7.07 -22.15
C THR A 135 -8.34 7.77 -21.07
N ASP A 136 -7.79 7.98 -19.88
CA ASP A 136 -8.43 8.70 -18.77
C ASP A 136 -7.56 9.88 -18.30
N PRO A 137 -7.93 11.13 -18.67
CA PRO A 137 -7.21 12.33 -18.25
C PRO A 137 -7.12 12.52 -16.73
N ARG A 138 -7.97 11.85 -15.94
CA ARG A 138 -7.91 11.91 -14.47
C ARG A 138 -6.71 11.13 -13.93
N LEU A 139 -6.35 10.03 -14.59
CA LEU A 139 -5.21 9.19 -14.20
C LEU A 139 -3.88 9.85 -14.58
N LEU A 140 -3.85 10.60 -15.69
CA LEU A 140 -2.69 11.44 -16.06
C LEU A 140 -2.35 12.49 -14.99
N ARG A 141 -3.35 13.01 -14.28
CA ARG A 141 -3.16 14.00 -13.20
C ARG A 141 -2.93 13.36 -11.83
N LEU A 142 -2.92 12.02 -11.75
CA LEU A 142 -2.72 11.32 -10.50
C LEU A 142 -1.25 11.43 -10.12
N ASN A 143 -1.00 12.07 -8.97
CA ASN A 143 0.34 12.12 -8.40
C ASN A 143 0.76 10.75 -7.84
N SER A 144 1.34 9.89 -8.69
CA SER A 144 1.81 8.57 -8.28
C SER A 144 2.99 8.67 -7.28
N SER A 145 3.75 9.78 -7.32
CA SER A 145 4.85 10.06 -6.39
C SER A 145 4.42 10.37 -4.95
N ALA A 146 3.12 10.59 -4.71
CA ALA A 146 2.63 11.04 -3.40
C ALA A 146 2.98 10.06 -2.27
N GLY A 147 2.95 8.76 -2.57
CA GLY A 147 3.33 7.70 -1.64
C GLY A 147 4.81 7.75 -1.29
N GLU A 148 5.68 7.84 -2.31
CA GLU A 148 7.13 7.89 -2.12
C GLU A 148 7.57 9.14 -1.36
N CYS A 149 7.05 10.32 -1.73
CA CYS A 149 7.31 11.57 -1.04
C CYS A 149 6.84 11.50 0.44
N GLY A 150 5.65 10.96 0.69
CA GLY A 150 5.12 10.79 2.04
C GLY A 150 5.94 9.80 2.87
N ASN A 151 6.36 8.69 2.27
CA ASN A 151 7.21 7.68 2.91
C ASN A 151 8.61 8.24 3.23
N GLY A 152 9.15 9.12 2.39
CA GLY A 152 10.34 9.91 2.70
C GLY A 152 10.22 10.67 4.01
N GLY A 153 9.05 11.26 4.30
CA GLY A 153 8.75 11.90 5.59
C GLY A 153 8.79 10.94 6.78
N LEU A 154 8.32 9.69 6.61
CA LEU A 154 8.33 8.68 7.67
C LEU A 154 9.73 8.22 8.07
N THR A 155 10.71 8.34 7.17
CA THR A 155 12.11 8.01 7.51
C THR A 155 12.64 8.82 8.69
N ARG A 156 12.11 10.03 8.92
CA ARG A 156 12.47 10.94 10.02
C ARG A 156 12.11 10.39 11.39
N ILE A 157 10.99 9.67 11.48
CA ILE A 157 10.51 9.09 12.74
C ILE A 157 10.97 7.65 12.94
N ARG A 158 11.51 7.01 11.89
CA ARG A 158 11.90 5.59 11.89
C ARG A 158 12.82 5.22 13.04
N LYS A 159 13.79 6.06 13.39
CA LYS A 159 14.71 5.80 14.52
C LYS A 159 13.97 5.86 15.85
N SER A 160 13.13 6.87 16.05
CA SER A 160 12.35 7.07 17.28
C SER A 160 11.40 5.91 17.54
N ILE A 161 10.61 5.51 16.54
CA ILE A 161 9.63 4.43 16.69
C ILE A 161 10.28 3.07 16.97
N ARG A 162 11.52 2.84 16.50
CA ARG A 162 12.24 1.57 16.70
C ARG A 162 12.55 1.27 18.17
N TYR A 163 12.68 2.31 19.00
CA TYR A 163 12.95 2.17 20.44
C TYR A 163 11.69 2.27 21.30
N MET A 164 10.51 2.37 20.68
CA MET A 164 9.23 2.46 21.38
C MET A 164 8.54 1.09 21.46
N GLY A 165 7.74 0.89 22.50
CA GLY A 165 6.73 -0.16 22.51
C GLY A 165 5.68 0.08 21.40
N GLN A 166 4.98 -0.97 20.99
CA GLN A 166 4.04 -0.91 19.87
C GLN A 166 2.95 0.16 20.07
N ASP A 167 2.37 0.25 21.26
CA ASP A 167 1.32 1.21 21.56
C ASP A 167 1.81 2.66 21.45
N GLN A 168 2.98 2.95 22.00
CA GLN A 168 3.62 4.25 21.92
C GLN A 168 3.99 4.58 20.46
N ALA A 169 4.51 3.61 19.71
CA ALA A 169 4.83 3.79 18.30
C ALA A 169 3.57 4.12 17.46
N ILE A 170 2.43 3.47 17.74
CA ILE A 170 1.15 3.75 17.09
C ILE A 170 0.69 5.18 17.39
N VAL A 171 0.69 5.58 18.66
CA VAL A 171 0.29 6.94 19.06
C VAL A 171 1.21 7.98 18.44
N TYR A 172 2.53 7.78 18.51
CA TYR A 172 3.51 8.69 17.95
C TYR A 172 3.35 8.85 16.43
N THR A 173 3.21 7.75 15.70
CA THR A 173 2.99 7.76 14.24
C THR A 173 1.71 8.49 13.88
N LYS A 174 0.62 8.25 14.62
CA LYS A 174 -0.67 8.94 14.42
C LYS A 174 -0.53 10.45 14.61
N VAL A 175 0.17 10.89 15.66
CA VAL A 175 0.39 12.32 15.93
C VAL A 175 1.25 12.94 14.83
N PHE A 176 2.34 12.29 14.44
CA PHE A 176 3.20 12.75 13.35
C PHE A 176 2.41 12.96 12.05
N LEU A 177 1.63 11.96 11.62
CA LEU A 177 0.80 12.05 10.41
C LEU A 177 -0.30 13.10 10.53
N SER A 178 -0.84 13.31 11.74
CA SER A 178 -1.83 14.37 11.99
C SER A 178 -1.23 15.77 11.82
N ILE A 179 0.00 15.99 12.29
CA ILE A 179 0.73 17.24 12.09
C ILE A 179 1.08 17.41 10.61
N TRP A 180 1.61 16.37 9.96
CA TRP A 180 1.90 16.35 8.54
C TRP A 180 0.69 16.81 7.71
N ASN A 181 -0.48 16.20 7.95
CA ASN A 181 -1.70 16.55 7.24
C ASN A 181 -2.09 18.02 7.44
N ARG A 182 -1.97 18.56 8.66
CA ARG A 182 -2.27 19.98 8.94
C ARG A 182 -1.34 20.92 8.19
N LEU A 183 -0.05 20.59 8.12
CA LEU A 183 0.94 21.40 7.39
C LEU A 183 0.67 21.36 5.88
N ARG A 184 0.44 20.16 5.32
CA ARG A 184 0.07 20.00 3.90
C ARG A 184 -1.19 20.78 3.54
N ILE A 185 -2.25 20.68 4.35
CA ILE A 185 -3.53 21.40 4.11
C ILE A 185 -3.33 22.91 4.15
N LYS A 186 -2.42 23.41 5.00
CA LYS A 186 -2.09 24.84 5.09
C LYS A 186 -1.12 25.33 4.00
N GLY A 187 -0.63 24.44 3.14
CA GLY A 187 0.39 24.78 2.13
C GLY A 187 1.75 25.14 2.74
N ILE A 188 2.03 24.68 3.96
CA ILE A 188 3.33 24.89 4.61
C ILE A 188 4.25 23.75 4.16
N ASP A 189 5.41 24.11 3.62
CA ASP A 189 6.42 23.13 3.21
C ASP A 189 6.91 22.30 4.39
N ILE A 190 6.90 20.99 4.20
CA ILE A 190 7.33 20.03 5.20
C ILE A 190 8.78 19.64 4.89
N LEU A 191 9.70 20.56 5.23
CA LEU A 191 11.17 20.46 5.09
C LEU A 191 11.69 19.04 5.22
#